data_AF-A0A6P4J9E0-F1
#
_entry.id   AF-A0A6P4J9E0-F1
#
_cell.length_a   1.000
_cell.length_b   1.000
_cell.length_c   1.000
_cell.angle_alpha   90.00
_cell.angle_beta   90.00
_cell.angle_gamma   90.00
#
_symmetry.space_group_name_H-M   'P 1'
#
loop_
_entity.id
_entity.type
_entity.pdbx_description
1 polymer ?
#
loop_
_entity_poly.entity_id
_entity_poly.type
_entity_poly.pdbx_seq_one_letter_code
_entity_poly.pdbx_strand_id
1 'polypeptide(L)'
;LSIIKQKSLKIDKELELSESKTKDLKLNIQKFTSKLELLNDKIYKKRIHHDFEETEFEHEQTEYSEQLKDSEHGILKMEEAITILMNEIELNKDFVIDNHRETLSWETKYKLLEETIKWSKSERSLDGELGVMKTEIHRMNIRYSQLKRAQERLVQDLEHCVMHREQIFVSATTKEHVKIQTKKLKNASQTQVRLDEVHNRAKLIRNEIHFLSEKRLLDDVNKIERMIYMLRRIQSDLNDIIKDDANIQERIEECILAKHANLEQIIRKQTRAKAYRRLNILKSPQKIARSETTVKQHSHKQSELNDSLMEVVQTFIVDFPDRKSFFTNVFHVLKE
;
A
#
# COMPACT_ATOMS: atom_id res chain seq x y z
N LEU A 1 14.62 -45.45 -127.83
CA LEU A 1 15.39 -45.31 -126.57
C LEU A 1 14.80 -46.26 -125.53
N SER A 2 15.62 -46.99 -124.77
CA SER A 2 15.14 -48.10 -123.90
C SER A 2 14.43 -47.60 -122.63
N ILE A 3 13.38 -48.33 -122.22
CA ILE A 3 12.61 -48.16 -120.97
C ILE A 3 13.53 -48.09 -119.74
N ILE A 4 14.67 -48.79 -119.77
CA ILE A 4 15.68 -48.80 -118.70
C ILE A 4 16.18 -47.39 -118.40
N LYS A 5 16.39 -46.53 -119.42
CA LYS A 5 16.81 -45.13 -119.21
C LYS A 5 15.75 -44.29 -118.50
N GLN A 6 14.46 -44.50 -118.77
CA GLN A 6 13.39 -43.81 -118.04
C GLN A 6 13.27 -44.29 -116.59
N LYS A 7 13.46 -45.59 -116.33
CA LYS A 7 13.49 -46.10 -114.95
C LYS A 7 14.69 -45.56 -114.16
N SER A 8 15.89 -45.51 -114.75
CA SER A 8 17.05 -44.83 -114.16
C SER A 8 16.68 -43.39 -113.78
N LEU A 9 16.29 -42.56 -114.76
CA LEU A 9 16.07 -41.13 -114.56
C LEU A 9 14.97 -40.81 -113.53
N LYS A 10 14.03 -41.74 -113.29
CA LYS A 10 13.07 -41.65 -112.17
C LYS A 10 13.72 -41.98 -110.82
N ILE A 11 14.48 -43.07 -110.74
CA ILE A 11 15.23 -43.46 -109.53
C ILE A 11 16.26 -42.38 -109.18
N ASP A 12 16.97 -41.84 -110.16
CA ASP A 12 17.97 -40.77 -110.00
C ASP A 12 17.33 -39.51 -109.38
N LYS A 13 16.11 -39.12 -109.82
CA LYS A 13 15.33 -38.04 -109.21
C LYS A 13 14.79 -38.37 -107.81
N GLU A 14 14.37 -39.61 -107.57
CA GLU A 14 13.89 -40.04 -106.25
C GLU A 14 15.04 -40.09 -105.24
N LEU A 15 16.24 -40.45 -105.69
CA LEU A 15 17.50 -40.39 -104.93
C LEU A 15 17.87 -38.93 -104.62
N GLU A 16 17.93 -38.05 -105.61
CA GLU A 16 18.23 -36.61 -105.44
C GLU A 16 17.27 -35.93 -104.44
N LEU A 17 15.97 -36.22 -104.55
CA LEU A 17 14.95 -35.67 -103.65
C LEU A 17 15.03 -36.27 -102.24
N SER A 18 15.45 -37.53 -102.11
CA SER A 18 15.76 -38.17 -100.82
C SER A 18 17.02 -37.59 -100.17
N GLU A 19 18.07 -37.34 -100.95
CA GLU A 19 19.28 -36.66 -100.49
C GLU A 19 18.99 -35.24 -100.00
N SER A 20 18.17 -34.48 -100.73
CA SER A 20 17.76 -33.13 -100.31
C SER A 20 17.08 -33.16 -98.94
N LYS A 21 16.07 -34.02 -98.77
CA LYS A 21 15.40 -34.24 -97.48
C LYS A 21 16.37 -34.69 -96.38
N THR A 22 17.36 -35.50 -96.72
CA THR A 22 18.39 -35.96 -95.77
C THR A 22 19.34 -34.83 -95.36
N LYS A 23 19.66 -33.90 -96.26
CA LYS A 23 20.42 -32.68 -95.97
C LYS A 23 19.61 -31.73 -95.07
N ASP A 24 18.33 -31.51 -95.40
CA ASP A 24 17.41 -30.70 -94.59
C ASP A 24 17.20 -31.27 -93.18
N LEU A 25 17.04 -32.59 -93.04
CA LEU A 25 16.92 -33.25 -91.74
C LEU A 25 18.21 -33.10 -90.92
N LYS A 26 19.40 -33.24 -91.51
CA LYS A 26 20.67 -33.01 -90.82
C LYS A 26 20.80 -31.56 -90.31
N LEU A 27 20.44 -30.57 -91.13
CA LEU A 27 20.44 -29.16 -90.73
C LEU A 27 19.45 -28.88 -89.59
N ASN A 28 18.25 -29.46 -89.63
CA ASN A 28 17.27 -29.32 -88.56
C ASN A 28 17.73 -30.02 -87.26
N ILE A 29 18.30 -31.22 -87.35
CA ILE A 29 18.90 -31.91 -86.19
C ILE A 29 19.98 -31.03 -85.55
N GLN A 30 20.95 -30.55 -86.32
CA GLN A 30 22.02 -29.69 -85.82
C GLN A 30 21.48 -28.42 -85.14
N LYS A 31 20.48 -27.77 -85.75
CA LYS A 31 19.79 -26.60 -85.18
C LYS A 31 19.07 -26.91 -83.86
N PHE A 32 18.46 -28.09 -83.73
CA PHE A 32 17.82 -28.50 -82.48
C PHE A 32 18.83 -28.92 -81.40
N THR A 33 19.93 -29.60 -81.77
CA THR A 33 21.03 -29.93 -80.84
C THR A 33 21.63 -28.68 -80.23
N SER A 34 22.02 -27.68 -81.03
CA SER A 34 22.58 -26.43 -80.48
C SER A 34 21.57 -25.60 -79.69
N LYS A 35 20.26 -25.74 -79.97
CA LYS A 35 19.21 -25.14 -79.12
C LYS A 35 19.04 -25.89 -77.79
N LEU A 36 19.22 -27.22 -77.77
CA LEU A 36 19.23 -28.03 -76.55
C LEU A 36 20.45 -27.73 -75.68
N GLU A 37 21.64 -27.61 -76.28
CA GLU A 37 22.88 -27.21 -75.60
C GLU A 37 22.71 -25.85 -74.89
N LEU A 38 22.24 -24.84 -75.62
CA LEU A 38 21.93 -23.50 -75.07
C LEU A 38 20.84 -23.50 -74.00
N LEU A 39 19.88 -24.43 -74.05
CA LEU A 39 18.85 -24.57 -73.03
C LEU A 39 19.41 -25.24 -71.78
N ASN A 40 20.24 -26.27 -71.95
CA ASN A 40 20.83 -27.04 -70.86
C ASN A 40 21.85 -26.19 -70.06
N ASP A 41 22.68 -25.39 -70.74
CA ASP A 41 23.56 -24.40 -70.10
C ASP A 41 22.77 -23.37 -69.26
N LYS A 42 21.64 -22.87 -69.78
CA LYS A 42 20.76 -21.96 -69.03
C LYS A 42 20.09 -22.62 -67.82
N ILE A 43 19.68 -23.88 -67.94
CA ILE A 43 19.11 -24.66 -66.83
C ILE A 43 20.19 -24.92 -65.76
N TYR A 44 21.40 -25.28 -66.16
CA TYR A 44 22.53 -25.52 -65.27
C TYR A 44 22.93 -24.24 -64.50
N LYS A 45 23.07 -23.12 -65.20
CA LYS A 45 23.35 -21.81 -64.58
C LYS A 45 22.22 -21.35 -63.64
N LYS A 46 20.95 -21.57 -64.01
CA LYS A 46 19.83 -21.25 -63.12
C LYS A 46 19.80 -22.16 -61.88
N ARG A 47 20.16 -23.44 -62.01
CA ARG A 47 20.32 -24.33 -60.85
C ARG A 47 21.39 -23.80 -59.91
N ILE A 48 22.62 -23.58 -60.38
CA ILE A 48 23.71 -23.06 -59.51
C ILE A 48 23.31 -21.78 -58.79
N HIS A 49 22.62 -20.87 -59.48
CA HIS A 49 22.13 -19.62 -58.87
C HIS A 49 21.07 -19.86 -57.78
N HIS A 50 20.13 -20.78 -58.01
CA HIS A 50 19.13 -21.18 -57.00
C HIS A 50 19.79 -21.88 -55.80
N ASP A 51 20.64 -22.87 -56.06
CA ASP A 51 21.36 -23.63 -55.04
C ASP A 51 22.19 -22.67 -54.14
N PHE A 52 22.78 -21.62 -54.72
CA PHE A 52 23.46 -20.55 -53.99
C PHE A 52 22.51 -19.66 -53.17
N GLU A 53 21.43 -19.13 -53.78
CA GLU A 53 20.42 -18.31 -53.09
C GLU A 53 19.76 -19.07 -51.91
N GLU A 54 19.55 -20.38 -52.07
CA GLU A 54 19.01 -21.28 -51.03
C GLU A 54 20.01 -21.43 -49.87
N THR A 55 21.31 -21.62 -50.13
CA THR A 55 22.33 -21.68 -49.07
C THR A 55 22.57 -20.35 -48.34
N GLU A 56 22.53 -19.22 -49.04
CA GLU A 56 22.66 -17.89 -48.39
C GLU A 56 21.44 -17.62 -47.49
N PHE A 57 20.23 -17.98 -47.95
CA PHE A 57 19.00 -17.85 -47.16
C PHE A 57 19.00 -18.76 -45.91
N GLU A 58 19.46 -20.02 -46.02
CA GLU A 58 19.63 -20.90 -44.86
C GLU A 58 20.65 -20.33 -43.86
N HIS A 59 21.70 -19.66 -44.34
CA HIS A 59 22.71 -19.01 -43.49
C HIS A 59 22.12 -17.79 -42.75
N GLU A 60 21.50 -16.84 -43.46
CA GLU A 60 20.82 -15.68 -42.86
C GLU A 60 19.75 -16.13 -41.84
N GLN A 61 18.92 -17.12 -42.19
CA GLN A 61 17.88 -17.64 -41.29
C GLN A 61 18.50 -18.24 -40.01
N THR A 62 19.65 -18.89 -40.12
CA THR A 62 20.38 -19.44 -38.97
C THR A 62 20.94 -18.32 -38.09
N GLU A 63 21.59 -17.31 -38.68
CA GLU A 63 22.17 -16.18 -37.94
C GLU A 63 21.07 -15.39 -37.19
N TYR A 64 19.99 -15.00 -37.86
CA TYR A 64 18.87 -14.32 -37.20
C TYR A 64 18.21 -15.19 -36.11
N SER A 65 18.22 -16.51 -36.25
CA SER A 65 17.74 -17.42 -35.19
C SER A 65 18.70 -17.51 -34.01
N GLU A 66 19.99 -17.28 -34.18
CA GLU A 66 20.99 -17.25 -33.11
C GLU A 66 20.97 -15.89 -32.38
N GLN A 67 21.02 -14.79 -33.13
CA GLN A 67 20.85 -13.42 -32.60
C GLN A 67 19.57 -13.27 -31.77
N LEU A 68 18.45 -13.87 -32.21
CA LEU A 68 17.20 -13.86 -31.45
C LEU A 68 17.35 -14.57 -30.09
N LYS A 69 17.92 -15.79 -30.07
CA LYS A 69 18.11 -16.57 -28.83
C LYS A 69 19.02 -15.84 -27.83
N ASP A 70 20.08 -15.20 -28.32
CA ASP A 70 20.98 -14.40 -27.47
C ASP A 70 20.26 -13.18 -26.89
N SER A 71 19.39 -12.53 -27.67
CA SER A 71 18.55 -11.42 -27.18
C SER A 71 17.51 -11.88 -26.14
N GLU A 72 16.85 -13.01 -26.36
CA GLU A 72 15.91 -13.63 -25.41
C GLU A 72 16.62 -14.04 -24.11
N HIS A 73 17.82 -14.62 -24.21
CA HIS A 73 18.66 -14.97 -23.07
C HIS A 73 19.18 -13.74 -22.31
N GLY A 74 19.46 -12.65 -23.02
CA GLY A 74 19.78 -11.34 -22.44
C GLY A 74 18.60 -10.77 -21.65
N ILE A 75 17.38 -10.84 -22.19
CA ILE A 75 16.15 -10.41 -21.50
C ILE A 75 15.93 -11.22 -20.21
N LEU A 76 16.02 -12.56 -20.27
CA LEU A 76 15.84 -13.42 -19.09
C LEU A 76 16.82 -13.08 -17.96
N LYS A 77 18.09 -12.76 -18.28
CA LYS A 77 19.08 -12.29 -17.29
C LYS A 77 18.73 -10.94 -16.68
N MET A 78 18.12 -10.02 -17.45
CA MET A 78 17.65 -8.73 -16.93
C MET A 78 16.41 -8.91 -16.04
N GLU A 79 15.49 -9.80 -16.40
CA GLU A 79 14.31 -10.15 -15.58
C GLU A 79 14.72 -10.80 -14.25
N GLU A 80 15.71 -11.69 -14.25
CA GLU A 80 16.31 -12.26 -13.04
C GLU A 80 16.95 -11.18 -12.17
N ALA A 81 17.77 -10.29 -12.74
CA ALA A 81 18.41 -9.18 -12.02
C ALA A 81 17.39 -8.20 -11.42
N ILE A 82 16.32 -7.86 -12.16
CA ILE A 82 15.20 -7.04 -11.67
C ILE A 82 14.51 -7.74 -10.49
N THR A 83 14.27 -9.05 -10.58
CA THR A 83 13.64 -9.83 -9.51
C THR A 83 14.49 -9.85 -8.23
N ILE A 84 15.82 -10.00 -8.36
CA ILE A 84 16.76 -9.92 -7.24
C ILE A 84 16.71 -8.53 -6.58
N LEU A 85 16.80 -7.46 -7.38
CA LEU A 85 16.75 -6.07 -6.88
C LEU A 85 15.41 -5.74 -6.21
N MET A 86 14.28 -6.25 -6.71
CA MET A 86 12.98 -6.07 -6.07
C MET A 86 12.91 -6.74 -4.69
N ASN A 87 13.47 -7.95 -4.55
CA ASN A 87 13.56 -8.64 -3.25
C ASN A 87 14.48 -7.88 -2.27
N GLU A 88 15.60 -7.34 -2.76
CA GLU A 88 16.52 -6.52 -1.95
C GLU A 88 15.87 -5.20 -1.51
N ILE A 89 15.06 -4.56 -2.36
CA ILE A 89 14.31 -3.34 -2.00
C ILE A 89 13.31 -3.62 -0.87
N GLU A 90 12.53 -4.71 -0.95
CA GLU A 90 11.54 -5.04 0.07
C GLU A 90 12.20 -5.40 1.41
N LEU A 91 13.31 -6.16 1.39
CA LEU A 91 14.11 -6.48 2.59
C LEU A 91 14.72 -5.23 3.24
N ASN A 92 15.24 -4.29 2.45
CA ASN A 92 15.77 -3.01 2.96
C ASN A 92 14.66 -2.13 3.54
N LYS A 93 13.44 -2.15 2.95
CA LYS A 93 12.26 -1.44 3.45
C LYS A 93 11.81 -1.97 4.81
N ASP A 94 11.74 -3.29 5.00
CA ASP A 94 11.45 -3.89 6.32
C ASP A 94 12.51 -3.51 7.35
N PHE A 95 13.80 -3.58 6.98
CA PHE A 95 14.90 -3.12 7.84
C PHE A 95 14.77 -1.64 8.24
N VAL A 96 14.40 -0.75 7.31
CA VAL A 96 14.15 0.67 7.61
C VAL A 96 12.96 0.86 8.56
N ILE A 97 11.88 0.09 8.40
CA ILE A 97 10.70 0.12 9.28
C ILE A 97 11.08 -0.28 10.71
N ASP A 98 11.87 -1.34 10.90
CA ASP A 98 12.29 -1.79 12.23
C ASP A 98 13.31 -0.86 12.89
N ASN A 99 14.27 -0.31 12.14
CA ASN A 99 15.14 0.76 12.65
C ASN A 99 14.34 2.01 13.07
N HIS A 100 13.27 2.36 12.34
CA HIS A 100 12.40 3.48 12.72
C HIS A 100 11.60 3.18 14.00
N ARG A 101 11.07 1.96 14.15
CA ARG A 101 10.41 1.48 15.39
C ARG A 101 11.35 1.53 16.59
N GLU A 102 12.60 1.06 16.43
CA GLU A 102 13.61 1.15 17.49
C GLU A 102 13.96 2.61 17.82
N THR A 103 14.19 3.45 16.81
CA THR A 103 14.50 4.88 16.99
C THR A 103 13.40 5.59 17.79
N LEU A 104 12.13 5.37 17.44
CA LEU A 104 10.98 5.93 18.15
C LEU A 104 10.86 5.41 19.59
N SER A 105 11.22 4.14 19.83
CA SER A 105 11.30 3.56 21.17
C SER A 105 12.38 4.26 22.01
N TRP A 106 13.57 4.52 21.45
CA TRP A 106 14.64 5.24 22.13
C TRP A 106 14.30 6.71 22.37
N GLU A 107 13.67 7.40 21.42
CA GLU A 107 13.21 8.78 21.60
C GLU A 107 12.17 8.88 22.73
N THR A 108 11.25 7.92 22.80
CA THR A 108 10.23 7.85 23.87
C THR A 108 10.87 7.59 25.23
N LYS A 109 11.80 6.63 25.33
CA LYS A 109 12.59 6.36 26.55
C LYS A 109 13.37 7.61 26.99
N TYR A 110 13.98 8.33 26.04
CA TYR A 110 14.73 9.55 26.30
C TYR A 110 13.84 10.68 26.87
N LYS A 111 12.69 10.93 26.24
CA LYS A 111 11.71 11.95 26.72
C LYS A 111 11.23 11.64 28.13
N LEU A 112 10.82 10.39 28.40
CA LEU A 112 10.40 9.96 29.74
C LEU A 112 11.51 10.13 30.79
N LEU A 113 12.76 9.85 30.43
CA LEU A 113 13.91 10.03 31.32
C LEU A 113 14.23 11.52 31.55
N GLU A 114 14.12 12.37 30.53
CA GLU A 114 14.30 13.82 30.65
C GLU A 114 13.20 14.45 31.52
N GLU A 115 11.94 14.07 31.32
CA GLU A 115 10.79 14.46 32.15
C GLU A 115 10.96 13.98 33.60
N THR A 116 11.38 12.73 33.82
CA THR A 116 11.67 12.20 35.16
C THR A 116 12.79 12.98 35.86
N ILE A 117 13.83 13.39 35.13
CA ILE A 117 14.90 14.26 35.66
C ILE A 117 14.38 15.67 35.97
N LYS A 118 13.55 16.26 35.10
CA LYS A 118 12.92 17.58 35.33
C LYS A 118 12.03 17.55 36.57
N TRP A 119 11.14 16.57 36.68
CA TRP A 119 10.27 16.37 37.83
C TRP A 119 11.07 16.15 39.13
N SER A 120 12.03 15.22 39.12
CA SER A 120 12.89 14.93 40.30
C SER A 120 13.72 16.14 40.75
N LYS A 121 14.14 17.02 39.82
CA LYS A 121 14.78 18.31 40.16
C LYS A 121 13.80 19.31 40.77
N SER A 122 12.58 19.41 40.22
CA SER A 122 11.52 20.28 40.73
C SER A 122 11.12 19.88 42.15
N GLU A 123 10.89 18.59 42.36
CA GLU A 123 10.47 18.00 43.64
C GLU A 123 11.52 18.20 44.75
N ARG A 124 12.80 18.12 44.40
CA ARG A 124 13.93 18.35 45.32
C ARG A 124 14.29 19.84 45.50
N SER A 125 13.65 20.75 44.78
CA SER A 125 13.86 22.20 44.96
C SER A 125 13.29 22.66 46.31
N LEU A 126 13.65 23.87 46.77
CA LEU A 126 13.14 24.40 48.05
C LEU A 126 11.61 24.61 48.05
N ASP A 127 11.05 24.91 46.87
CA ASP A 127 9.62 25.18 46.67
C ASP A 127 8.83 23.92 46.24
N GLY A 128 9.50 22.79 46.00
CA GLY A 128 8.88 21.49 45.75
C GLY A 128 8.36 20.85 47.05
N GLU A 129 7.43 19.89 46.97
CA GLU A 129 6.73 19.36 48.15
C GLU A 129 7.69 18.71 49.16
N LEU A 130 8.68 17.94 48.67
CA LEU A 130 9.73 17.33 49.46
C LEU A 130 10.71 18.37 50.04
N GLY A 131 10.95 19.48 49.34
CA GLY A 131 11.69 20.63 49.85
C GLY A 131 10.96 21.31 51.02
N VAL A 132 9.71 21.69 50.81
CA VAL A 132 8.81 22.27 51.81
C VAL A 132 8.71 21.34 53.02
N MET A 133 8.42 20.05 52.82
CA MET A 133 8.36 19.05 53.90
C MET A 133 9.69 18.93 54.67
N LYS A 134 10.84 19.01 53.98
CA LYS A 134 12.16 19.00 54.64
C LYS A 134 12.38 20.24 55.51
N THR A 135 11.94 21.42 55.07
CA THR A 135 11.99 22.64 55.91
C THR A 135 11.01 22.59 57.08
N GLU A 136 9.82 22.02 56.90
CA GLU A 136 8.83 21.77 57.94
C GLU A 136 9.40 20.84 59.02
N ILE A 137 9.94 19.68 58.63
CA ILE A 137 10.60 18.73 59.54
C ILE A 137 11.73 19.42 60.31
N HIS A 138 12.54 20.27 59.68
CA HIS A 138 13.58 21.02 60.37
C HIS A 138 12.99 22.02 61.39
N ARG A 139 11.92 22.75 61.03
CA ARG A 139 11.21 23.68 61.92
C ARG A 139 10.55 22.97 63.11
N MET A 140 9.97 21.78 62.88
CA MET A 140 9.42 20.94 63.94
C MET A 140 10.51 20.45 64.90
N ASN A 141 11.67 20.03 64.40
CA ASN A 141 12.82 19.65 65.24
C ASN A 141 13.34 20.82 66.09
N ILE A 142 13.40 22.04 65.55
CA ILE A 142 13.74 23.24 66.31
C ILE A 142 12.71 23.49 67.42
N ARG A 143 11.41 23.46 67.11
CA ARG A 143 10.33 23.62 68.10
C ARG A 143 10.38 22.55 69.19
N TYR A 144 10.68 21.31 68.84
CA TYR A 144 10.86 20.21 69.80
C TYR A 144 12.06 20.46 70.73
N SER A 145 13.20 20.92 70.20
CA SER A 145 14.37 21.30 71.01
C SER A 145 14.11 22.50 71.93
N GLN A 146 13.25 23.44 71.53
CA GLN A 146 12.79 24.55 72.35
C GLN A 146 11.83 24.07 73.45
N LEU A 147 10.86 23.21 73.12
CA LEU A 147 9.90 22.65 74.06
C LEU A 147 10.60 21.79 75.12
N LYS A 148 11.59 20.97 74.74
CA LYS A 148 12.41 20.20 75.70
C LYS A 148 13.12 21.12 76.70
N ARG A 149 13.73 22.21 76.23
CA ARG A 149 14.36 23.23 77.10
C ARG A 149 13.37 23.97 77.99
N ALA A 150 12.13 24.17 77.54
CA ALA A 150 11.07 24.73 78.36
C ALA A 150 10.58 23.73 79.42
N GLN A 151 10.52 22.44 79.09
CA GLN A 151 10.22 21.36 80.04
C GLN A 151 11.32 21.21 81.10
N GLU A 152 12.59 21.23 80.68
CA GLU A 152 13.76 21.19 81.60
C GLU A 152 13.73 22.37 82.59
N ARG A 153 13.37 23.58 82.15
CA ARG A 153 13.14 24.73 83.03
C ARG A 153 11.92 24.55 83.94
N LEU A 154 10.80 24.05 83.42
CA LEU A 154 9.60 23.82 84.23
C LEU A 154 9.84 22.79 85.34
N VAL A 155 10.72 21.79 85.12
CA VAL A 155 11.16 20.87 86.17
C VAL A 155 11.96 21.62 87.23
N GLN A 156 12.92 22.47 86.86
CA GLN A 156 13.69 23.30 87.80
C GLN A 156 12.78 24.30 88.57
N ASP A 157 11.82 24.91 87.91
CA ASP A 157 10.82 25.79 88.53
C ASP A 157 9.92 25.01 89.50
N LEU A 158 9.58 23.74 89.19
CA LEU A 158 8.82 22.86 90.08
C LEU A 158 9.65 22.40 91.29
N GLU A 159 10.92 22.04 91.10
CA GLU A 159 11.87 21.73 92.18
C GLU A 159 12.04 22.93 93.12
N HIS A 160 12.25 24.13 92.55
CA HIS A 160 12.29 25.37 93.33
C HIS A 160 10.96 25.68 94.00
N CYS A 161 9.82 25.41 93.35
CA CYS A 161 8.50 25.57 93.97
C CYS A 161 8.25 24.56 95.10
N VAL A 162 8.77 23.33 95.02
CA VAL A 162 8.70 22.36 96.12
C VAL A 162 9.57 22.81 97.27
N MET A 163 10.84 23.17 97.03
CA MET A 163 11.74 23.72 98.05
C MET A 163 11.15 24.99 98.70
N HIS A 164 10.60 25.91 97.92
CA HIS A 164 9.94 27.12 98.44
C HIS A 164 8.62 26.78 99.15
N ARG A 165 7.94 25.68 98.81
CA ARG A 165 6.73 25.21 99.50
C ARG A 165 7.06 24.47 100.80
N GLU A 166 8.24 23.86 100.90
CA GLU A 166 8.83 23.36 102.16
C GLU A 166 9.27 24.53 103.04
N GLN A 167 9.91 25.56 102.48
CA GLN A 167 10.17 26.83 103.18
C GLN A 167 8.89 27.54 103.62
N ILE A 168 7.81 27.50 102.81
CA ILE A 168 6.48 27.94 103.23
C ILE A 168 5.96 27.02 104.34
N PHE A 169 6.10 25.70 104.27
CA PHE A 169 5.62 24.80 105.32
C PHE A 169 6.33 25.03 106.66
N VAL A 170 7.65 25.26 106.64
CA VAL A 170 8.44 25.67 107.82
C VAL A 170 8.05 27.08 108.30
N SER A 171 7.92 28.05 107.40
CA SER A 171 7.56 29.42 107.79
C SER A 171 6.07 29.62 108.08
N ALA A 172 5.19 28.68 107.70
CA ALA A 172 3.76 28.65 107.99
C ALA A 172 3.44 27.83 109.23
N THR A 173 4.19 26.77 109.56
CA THR A 173 4.23 26.26 110.95
C THR A 173 4.78 27.32 111.92
N THR A 174 5.56 28.29 111.42
CA THR A 174 5.94 29.51 112.16
C THR A 174 4.92 30.67 112.03
N LYS A 175 3.89 30.56 111.17
CA LYS A 175 2.92 31.63 110.84
C LYS A 175 1.47 31.13 110.66
N GLU A 176 1.06 30.10 111.42
CA GLU A 176 -0.36 29.68 111.48
C GLU A 176 -1.20 30.61 112.38
N HIS A 177 -0.89 31.90 112.31
CA HIS A 177 -1.71 33.00 112.79
C HIS A 177 -1.85 34.02 111.64
N VAL A 178 -3.08 34.49 111.42
CA VAL A 178 -3.49 35.46 110.38
C VAL A 178 -3.66 34.88 108.95
N LYS A 179 -4.77 34.16 108.77
CA LYS A 179 -5.91 34.48 107.85
C LYS A 179 -5.58 35.28 106.57
N ILE A 180 -5.97 34.95 105.32
CA ILE A 180 -7.06 34.18 104.65
C ILE A 180 -7.75 35.11 103.62
N GLN A 181 -7.97 34.62 102.38
CA GLN A 181 -8.85 35.19 101.31
C GLN A 181 -8.46 36.58 100.73
N THR A 182 -8.91 37.01 99.54
CA THR A 182 -9.72 36.40 98.43
C THR A 182 -9.04 36.77 97.06
N LYS A 183 -9.56 36.68 95.82
CA LYS A 183 -10.89 36.41 95.21
C LYS A 183 -10.72 35.84 93.76
N LYS A 184 -11.82 35.73 92.99
CA LYS A 184 -11.84 35.54 91.52
C LYS A 184 -12.88 36.48 90.89
N LEU A 185 -12.74 36.76 89.58
CA LEU A 185 -13.79 36.81 88.52
C LEU A 185 -13.65 37.97 87.53
N LYS A 186 -13.66 37.63 86.23
CA LYS A 186 -14.48 38.20 85.12
C LYS A 186 -13.92 37.74 83.77
N ASN A 187 -14.79 37.24 82.88
CA ASN A 187 -14.59 37.25 81.42
C ASN A 187 -15.87 36.74 80.73
N ALA A 188 -16.63 37.65 80.10
CA ALA A 188 -17.85 37.33 79.35
C ALA A 188 -18.00 38.15 78.04
N SER A 189 -17.12 39.13 77.81
CA SER A 189 -17.13 40.01 76.62
C SER A 189 -16.28 39.49 75.45
N GLN A 190 -15.28 38.64 75.71
CA GLN A 190 -14.38 38.12 74.67
C GLN A 190 -15.03 37.07 73.74
N THR A 191 -16.15 36.46 74.15
CA THR A 191 -16.86 35.46 73.34
C THR A 191 -17.63 36.09 72.19
N GLN A 192 -18.28 37.24 72.40
CA GLN A 192 -19.10 37.89 71.37
C GLN A 192 -18.25 38.38 70.20
N VAL A 193 -17.15 39.10 70.49
CA VAL A 193 -16.23 39.63 69.45
C VAL A 193 -15.66 38.51 68.57
N ARG A 194 -15.35 37.34 69.16
CA ARG A 194 -14.88 36.16 68.42
C ARG A 194 -15.97 35.54 67.53
N LEU A 195 -17.24 35.64 67.91
CA LEU A 195 -18.36 35.15 67.11
C LEU A 195 -18.53 35.98 65.83
N ASP A 196 -18.44 37.31 65.96
CA ASP A 196 -18.57 38.25 64.84
C ASP A 196 -17.38 38.16 63.87
N GLU A 197 -16.16 37.93 64.37
CA GLU A 197 -15.00 37.58 63.53
C GLU A 197 -15.24 36.30 62.71
N VAL A 198 -15.76 35.24 63.33
CA VAL A 198 -16.03 33.96 62.66
C VAL A 198 -17.12 34.11 61.60
N HIS A 199 -18.18 34.88 61.89
CA HIS A 199 -19.25 35.14 60.93
C HIS A 199 -18.72 35.88 59.68
N ASN A 200 -17.87 36.90 59.87
CA ASN A 200 -17.29 37.64 58.76
C ASN A 200 -16.31 36.79 57.93
N ARG A 201 -15.48 35.95 58.56
CA ARG A 201 -14.62 34.98 57.85
C ARG A 201 -15.45 33.96 57.04
N ALA A 202 -16.52 33.42 57.62
CA ALA A 202 -17.43 32.50 56.92
C ALA A 202 -18.11 33.16 55.69
N LYS A 203 -18.44 34.46 55.78
CA LYS A 203 -18.99 35.22 54.64
C LYS A 203 -17.97 35.37 53.51
N LEU A 204 -16.71 35.66 53.82
CA LEU A 204 -15.63 35.76 52.82
C LEU A 204 -15.37 34.40 52.13
N ILE A 205 -15.20 33.33 52.91
CA ILE A 205 -14.96 31.97 52.40
C ILE A 205 -16.09 31.52 51.46
N ARG A 206 -17.36 31.83 51.79
CA ARG A 206 -18.50 31.51 50.91
C ARG A 206 -18.45 32.25 49.57
N ASN A 207 -18.04 33.53 49.57
CA ASN A 207 -17.91 34.29 48.32
C ASN A 207 -16.76 33.76 47.46
N GLU A 208 -15.65 33.37 48.07
CA GLU A 208 -14.49 32.79 47.39
C GLU A 208 -14.81 31.42 46.78
N ILE A 209 -15.53 30.55 47.53
CA ILE A 209 -16.06 29.28 47.01
C ILE A 209 -16.96 29.50 45.78
N HIS A 210 -17.81 30.53 45.79
CA HIS A 210 -18.71 30.84 44.67
C HIS A 210 -17.94 31.34 43.44
N PHE A 211 -16.94 32.21 43.62
CA PHE A 211 -16.10 32.69 42.52
C PHE A 211 -15.27 31.56 41.90
N LEU A 212 -14.71 30.67 42.73
CA LEU A 212 -13.94 29.51 42.27
C LEU A 212 -14.81 28.47 41.56
N SER A 213 -16.06 28.26 41.98
CA SER A 213 -16.98 27.35 41.29
C SER A 213 -17.47 27.92 39.96
N GLU A 214 -17.82 29.21 39.90
CA GLU A 214 -18.24 29.89 38.67
C GLU A 214 -17.13 29.93 37.63
N LYS A 215 -15.90 30.31 38.03
CA LYS A 215 -14.74 30.27 37.13
C LYS A 215 -14.47 28.86 36.60
N ARG A 216 -14.53 27.84 37.47
CA ARG A 216 -14.32 26.45 37.05
C ARG A 216 -15.38 25.97 36.06
N LEU A 217 -16.65 26.32 36.26
CA LEU A 217 -17.73 26.01 35.33
C LEU A 217 -17.47 26.66 33.97
N LEU A 218 -17.02 27.92 33.93
CA LEU A 218 -16.66 28.60 32.69
C LEU A 218 -15.46 27.91 31.99
N ASP A 219 -14.40 27.55 32.73
CA ASP A 219 -13.25 26.82 32.18
C ASP A 219 -13.64 25.43 31.64
N ASP A 220 -14.57 24.73 32.30
CA ASP A 220 -15.06 23.42 31.86
C ASP A 220 -16.00 23.51 30.64
N VAL A 221 -16.86 24.54 30.54
CA VAL A 221 -17.65 24.84 29.33
C VAL A 221 -16.74 25.13 28.13
N ASN A 222 -15.70 25.97 28.31
CA ASN A 222 -14.73 26.27 27.26
C ASN A 222 -13.99 25.02 26.74
N LYS A 223 -13.78 24.00 27.58
CA LYS A 223 -13.22 22.70 27.16
C LYS A 223 -14.22 21.91 26.32
N ILE A 224 -15.47 21.85 26.76
CA ILE A 224 -16.56 21.14 26.06
C ILE A 224 -16.78 21.73 24.66
N GLU A 225 -16.80 23.05 24.50
CA GLU A 225 -16.93 23.70 23.19
C GLU A 225 -15.77 23.37 22.24
N ARG A 226 -14.53 23.36 22.74
CA ARG A 226 -13.35 22.95 21.98
C ARG A 226 -13.42 21.47 21.57
N MET A 227 -13.91 20.60 22.46
CA MET A 227 -14.12 19.18 22.14
C MET A 227 -15.21 19.00 21.07
N ILE A 228 -16.32 19.74 21.14
CA ILE A 228 -17.39 19.71 20.12
C ILE A 228 -16.85 20.20 18.77
N TYR A 229 -16.02 21.25 18.74
CA TYR A 229 -15.38 21.72 17.51
C TYR A 229 -14.44 20.65 16.92
N MET A 230 -13.59 20.03 17.73
CA MET A 230 -12.69 18.97 17.28
C MET A 230 -13.44 17.73 16.78
N LEU A 231 -14.52 17.31 17.45
CA LEU A 231 -15.39 16.21 17.02
C LEU A 231 -16.06 16.51 15.67
N ARG A 232 -16.55 17.74 15.47
CA ARG A 232 -17.13 18.17 14.18
C ARG A 232 -16.09 18.15 13.06
N ARG A 233 -14.85 18.56 13.33
CA ARG A 233 -13.77 18.49 12.33
C ARG A 233 -13.44 17.05 11.98
N ILE A 234 -13.21 16.19 12.99
CA ILE A 234 -12.94 14.76 12.80
C ILE A 234 -14.08 14.07 12.03
N GLN A 235 -15.34 14.44 12.26
CA GLN A 235 -16.47 13.92 11.50
C GLN A 235 -16.47 14.38 10.03
N SER A 236 -16.01 15.60 9.73
CA SER A 236 -15.81 16.04 8.34
C SER A 236 -14.64 15.29 7.70
N ASP A 237 -13.48 15.29 8.38
CA ASP A 237 -12.25 14.59 7.96
C ASP A 237 -12.57 13.11 7.62
N LEU A 238 -13.41 12.45 8.42
CA LEU A 238 -13.86 11.07 8.23
C LEU A 238 -14.87 10.90 7.08
N ASN A 239 -15.81 11.84 6.90
CA ASN A 239 -16.77 11.80 5.79
C ASN A 239 -16.07 11.95 4.43
N ASP A 240 -15.06 12.82 4.36
CA ASP A 240 -14.25 13.01 3.15
C ASP A 240 -13.43 11.74 2.84
N ILE A 241 -12.84 11.09 3.84
CA ILE A 241 -12.15 9.79 3.68
C ILE A 241 -13.09 8.69 3.18
N ILE A 242 -14.33 8.60 3.70
CA ILE A 242 -15.33 7.62 3.21
C ILE A 242 -15.68 7.85 1.73
N LYS A 243 -15.77 9.11 1.31
CA LYS A 243 -16.05 9.48 -0.07
C LYS A 243 -14.90 9.13 -1.02
N ASP A 244 -13.66 9.35 -0.58
CA ASP A 244 -12.47 8.99 -1.35
C ASP A 244 -12.26 7.47 -1.43
N ASP A 245 -12.55 6.72 -0.37
CA ASP A 245 -12.57 5.25 -0.36
C ASP A 245 -13.60 4.69 -1.37
N ALA A 246 -14.84 5.20 -1.36
CA ALA A 246 -15.86 4.80 -2.32
C ALA A 246 -15.45 5.05 -3.80
N ASN A 247 -14.82 6.21 -4.07
CA ASN A 247 -14.26 6.56 -5.38
C ASN A 247 -13.10 5.62 -5.78
N ILE A 248 -12.22 5.26 -4.85
CA ILE A 248 -11.15 4.28 -5.08
C ILE A 248 -11.74 2.89 -5.38
N GLN A 249 -12.79 2.46 -4.68
CA GLN A 249 -13.47 1.19 -4.92
C GLN A 249 -14.14 1.14 -6.31
N GLU A 250 -14.86 2.19 -6.71
CA GLU A 250 -15.45 2.31 -8.06
C GLU A 250 -14.37 2.21 -9.15
N ARG A 251 -13.26 2.94 -9.00
CA ARG A 251 -12.13 2.90 -9.94
C ARG A 251 -11.41 1.55 -9.97
N ILE A 252 -11.38 0.80 -8.87
CA ILE A 252 -10.85 -0.57 -8.83
C ILE A 252 -11.78 -1.50 -9.63
N GLU A 253 -13.10 -1.37 -9.47
CA GLU A 253 -14.09 -2.16 -10.23
C GLU A 253 -14.00 -1.86 -11.74
N GLU A 254 -13.92 -0.59 -12.15
CA GLU A 254 -13.66 -0.20 -13.54
C GLU A 254 -12.37 -0.82 -14.10
N CYS A 255 -11.27 -0.75 -13.36
CA CYS A 255 -9.99 -1.35 -13.75
C CYS A 255 -10.08 -2.88 -13.93
N ILE A 256 -10.84 -3.56 -13.07
CA ILE A 256 -11.08 -5.01 -13.17
C ILE A 256 -11.91 -5.34 -14.42
N LEU A 257 -12.98 -4.59 -14.68
CA LEU A 257 -13.83 -4.77 -15.86
C LEU A 257 -13.07 -4.51 -17.17
N ALA A 258 -12.22 -3.47 -17.21
CA ALA A 258 -11.35 -3.19 -18.35
C ALA A 258 -10.29 -4.27 -18.57
N LYS A 259 -9.68 -4.78 -17.49
CA LYS A 259 -8.75 -5.92 -17.53
C LYS A 259 -9.43 -7.18 -18.08
N HIS A 260 -10.67 -7.46 -17.68
CA HIS A 260 -11.45 -8.57 -18.19
C HIS A 260 -11.73 -8.46 -19.69
N ALA A 261 -12.21 -7.29 -20.17
CA ALA A 261 -12.46 -7.06 -21.59
C ALA A 261 -11.20 -7.25 -22.46
N ASN A 262 -10.05 -6.74 -21.99
CA ASN A 262 -8.77 -6.92 -22.66
C ASN A 262 -8.32 -8.39 -22.69
N LEU A 263 -8.49 -9.12 -21.58
CA LEU A 263 -8.15 -10.54 -21.48
C LEU A 263 -9.00 -11.39 -22.44
N GLU A 264 -10.32 -11.16 -22.52
CA GLU A 264 -11.20 -11.84 -23.46
C GLU A 264 -10.78 -11.59 -24.91
N GLN A 265 -10.45 -10.34 -25.28
CA GLN A 265 -9.97 -10.03 -26.62
C GLN A 265 -8.66 -10.77 -26.96
N ILE A 266 -7.75 -10.92 -25.99
CA ILE A 266 -6.52 -11.70 -26.13
C ILE A 266 -6.83 -13.20 -26.28
N ILE A 267 -7.70 -13.77 -25.44
CA ILE A 267 -8.10 -15.18 -25.48
C ILE A 267 -8.77 -15.52 -26.84
N ARG A 268 -9.68 -14.68 -27.34
CA ARG A 268 -10.28 -14.81 -28.66
C ARG A 268 -9.22 -14.81 -29.77
N LYS A 269 -8.30 -13.83 -29.77
CA LYS A 269 -7.19 -13.73 -30.74
C LYS A 269 -6.28 -14.96 -30.70
N GLN A 270 -5.87 -15.42 -29.51
CA GLN A 270 -5.06 -16.62 -29.32
C GLN A 270 -5.79 -17.89 -29.80
N THR A 271 -7.08 -18.01 -29.52
CA THR A 271 -7.89 -19.18 -29.91
C THR A 271 -8.05 -19.25 -31.42
N ARG A 272 -8.30 -18.12 -32.08
CA ARG A 272 -8.31 -18.01 -33.55
C ARG A 272 -6.94 -18.34 -34.16
N ALA A 273 -5.83 -17.88 -33.57
CA ALA A 273 -4.49 -18.25 -34.00
C ALA A 273 -4.19 -19.75 -33.82
N LYS A 274 -4.61 -20.36 -32.70
CA LYS A 274 -4.53 -21.81 -32.46
C LYS A 274 -5.34 -22.61 -33.49
N ALA A 275 -6.51 -22.10 -33.91
CA ALA A 275 -7.32 -22.71 -34.97
C ALA A 275 -6.62 -22.67 -36.34
N TYR A 276 -6.06 -21.51 -36.75
CA TYR A 276 -5.28 -21.42 -38.00
C TYR A 276 -4.03 -22.32 -37.99
N ARG A 277 -3.31 -22.41 -36.86
CA ARG A 277 -2.18 -23.35 -36.72
C ARG A 277 -2.61 -24.82 -36.89
N ARG A 278 -3.76 -25.22 -36.32
CA ARG A 278 -4.33 -26.57 -36.51
C ARG A 278 -4.70 -26.85 -37.98
N LEU A 279 -5.22 -25.86 -38.70
CA LEU A 279 -5.52 -25.99 -40.14
C LEU A 279 -4.24 -26.23 -40.96
N ASN A 280 -3.15 -25.49 -40.69
CA ASN A 280 -1.88 -25.65 -41.41
C ASN A 280 -1.16 -26.99 -41.14
N ILE A 281 -1.39 -27.61 -39.98
CA ILE A 281 -0.76 -28.90 -39.61
C ILE A 281 -1.49 -30.10 -40.24
N LEU A 282 -2.79 -29.98 -40.52
CA LEU A 282 -3.59 -31.06 -41.09
C LEU A 282 -3.36 -31.21 -42.61
N LYS A 283 -2.42 -32.10 -42.98
CA LYS A 283 -2.16 -32.50 -44.38
C LYS A 283 -3.31 -33.26 -45.08
N SER A 284 -4.46 -33.45 -44.44
CA SER A 284 -5.63 -34.10 -45.04
C SER A 284 -6.69 -33.06 -45.45
N PRO A 285 -7.44 -33.30 -46.55
CA PRO A 285 -8.51 -32.40 -46.95
C PRO A 285 -9.65 -32.47 -45.92
N GLN A 286 -9.73 -31.45 -45.06
CA GLN A 286 -10.91 -31.26 -44.22
C GLN A 286 -12.17 -31.13 -45.08
N LYS A 287 -13.32 -31.54 -44.53
CA LYS A 287 -14.63 -31.24 -45.14
C LYS A 287 -14.90 -29.74 -45.01
N ILE A 288 -14.46 -28.98 -46.01
CA ILE A 288 -14.76 -27.55 -46.17
C ILE A 288 -16.27 -27.35 -46.03
N ALA A 289 -16.67 -26.30 -45.29
CA ALA A 289 -18.08 -26.02 -45.03
C ALA A 289 -18.88 -25.88 -46.33
N ARG A 290 -20.11 -26.43 -46.34
CA ARG A 290 -20.95 -26.60 -47.54
C ARG A 290 -21.44 -25.25 -48.08
N SER A 291 -20.72 -24.66 -49.03
CA SER A 291 -21.01 -23.35 -49.62
C SER A 291 -20.88 -22.17 -48.65
N GLU A 292 -20.33 -21.06 -49.16
CA GLU A 292 -20.19 -19.78 -48.45
C GLU A 292 -21.53 -19.26 -47.91
N THR A 293 -22.63 -19.53 -48.62
CA THR A 293 -24.00 -19.17 -48.20
C THR A 293 -24.41 -19.79 -46.87
N THR A 294 -24.03 -21.05 -46.57
CA THR A 294 -24.41 -21.66 -45.28
C THR A 294 -23.57 -21.10 -44.14
N VAL A 295 -22.28 -20.81 -44.39
CA VAL A 295 -21.40 -20.15 -43.41
C VAL A 295 -21.95 -18.76 -43.04
N LYS A 296 -22.39 -17.97 -44.03
CA LYS A 296 -23.04 -16.67 -43.79
C LYS A 296 -24.35 -16.83 -43.00
N GLN A 297 -25.20 -17.81 -43.34
CA GLN A 297 -26.44 -18.08 -42.60
C GLN A 297 -26.19 -18.52 -41.15
N HIS A 298 -25.17 -19.35 -40.89
CA HIS A 298 -24.79 -19.73 -39.52
C HIS A 298 -24.21 -18.55 -38.74
N SER A 299 -23.37 -17.72 -39.36
CA SER A 299 -22.83 -16.51 -38.73
C SER A 299 -23.91 -15.49 -38.40
N HIS A 300 -24.90 -15.31 -39.28
CA HIS A 300 -26.02 -14.40 -39.06
C HIS A 300 -26.89 -14.85 -37.88
N LYS A 301 -27.26 -16.14 -37.83
CA LYS A 301 -28.01 -16.72 -36.70
C LYS A 301 -27.26 -16.68 -35.38
N GLN A 302 -25.93 -16.76 -35.42
CA GLN A 302 -25.10 -16.61 -34.24
C GLN A 302 -25.15 -15.16 -33.73
N SER A 303 -25.07 -14.15 -34.62
CA SER A 303 -25.27 -12.74 -34.27
C SER A 303 -26.65 -12.51 -33.66
N GLU A 304 -27.73 -12.90 -34.35
CA GLU A 304 -29.11 -12.70 -33.87
C GLU A 304 -29.33 -13.25 -32.44
N LEU A 305 -28.75 -14.42 -32.15
CA LEU A 305 -28.79 -15.04 -30.82
C LEU A 305 -27.92 -14.30 -29.81
N ASN A 306 -26.75 -13.81 -30.22
CA ASN A 306 -25.81 -13.06 -29.38
C ASN A 306 -26.37 -11.67 -29.02
N ASP A 307 -26.98 -10.98 -29.98
CA ASP A 307 -27.72 -9.72 -29.82
C ASP A 307 -28.90 -9.91 -28.84
N SER A 308 -29.67 -10.99 -29.00
CA SER A 308 -30.76 -11.35 -28.07
C SER A 308 -30.25 -11.62 -26.65
N LEU A 309 -29.08 -12.26 -26.49
CA LEU A 309 -28.47 -12.47 -25.19
C LEU A 309 -27.92 -11.18 -24.58
N MET A 310 -27.38 -10.26 -25.38
CA MET A 310 -26.95 -8.94 -24.91
C MET A 310 -28.14 -8.13 -24.38
N GLU A 311 -29.30 -8.16 -25.04
CA GLU A 311 -30.53 -7.48 -24.56
C GLU A 311 -30.98 -8.05 -23.19
N VAL A 312 -31.00 -9.38 -23.04
CA VAL A 312 -31.33 -10.05 -21.76
C VAL A 312 -30.32 -9.69 -20.66
N VAL A 313 -29.02 -9.71 -20.94
CA VAL A 313 -27.99 -9.31 -19.96
C VAL A 313 -28.09 -7.82 -19.61
N GLN A 314 -28.42 -6.95 -20.58
CA GLN A 314 -28.60 -5.53 -20.33
C GLN A 314 -29.87 -5.23 -19.51
N THR A 315 -30.91 -6.05 -19.63
CA THR A 315 -32.08 -6.04 -18.73
C THR A 315 -31.66 -6.44 -17.31
N PHE A 316 -30.91 -7.52 -17.14
CA PHE A 316 -30.42 -7.95 -15.81
C PHE A 316 -29.45 -6.96 -15.14
N ILE A 317 -28.72 -6.14 -15.90
CA ILE A 317 -27.91 -5.03 -15.35
C ILE A 317 -28.80 -3.96 -14.69
N VAL A 318 -30.02 -3.73 -15.20
CA VAL A 318 -30.98 -2.77 -14.64
C VAL A 318 -31.75 -3.40 -13.47
N ASP A 319 -32.20 -4.64 -13.62
CA ASP A 319 -33.00 -5.34 -12.59
C ASP A 319 -32.19 -5.71 -11.34
N PHE A 320 -30.88 -5.91 -11.47
CA PHE A 320 -30.00 -6.36 -10.37
C PHE A 320 -28.71 -5.51 -10.25
N PRO A 321 -28.81 -4.25 -9.77
CA PRO A 321 -27.65 -3.36 -9.61
C PRO A 321 -26.50 -3.97 -8.78
N ASP A 322 -26.82 -4.70 -7.72
CA ASP A 322 -25.88 -5.40 -6.82
C ASP A 322 -24.98 -6.44 -7.54
N ARG A 323 -25.29 -6.77 -8.80
CA ARG A 323 -24.54 -7.71 -9.64
C ARG A 323 -24.06 -7.10 -10.96
N LYS A 324 -24.09 -5.76 -11.09
CA LYS A 324 -23.69 -5.00 -12.29
C LYS A 324 -22.35 -5.46 -12.87
N SER A 325 -21.30 -5.64 -12.06
CA SER A 325 -19.99 -6.09 -12.56
C SER A 325 -20.01 -7.53 -13.08
N PHE A 326 -20.72 -8.45 -12.42
CA PHE A 326 -20.88 -9.82 -12.93
C PHE A 326 -21.54 -9.83 -14.31
N PHE A 327 -22.66 -9.11 -14.48
CA PHE A 327 -23.34 -9.02 -15.77
C PHE A 327 -22.55 -8.23 -16.81
N THR A 328 -21.77 -7.21 -16.42
CA THR A 328 -20.86 -6.50 -17.33
C THR A 328 -19.74 -7.41 -17.84
N ASN A 329 -19.20 -8.32 -17.01
CA ASN A 329 -18.24 -9.32 -17.47
C ASN A 329 -18.87 -10.30 -18.48
N VAL A 330 -20.10 -10.75 -18.26
CA VAL A 330 -20.84 -11.57 -19.24
C VAL A 330 -21.09 -10.78 -20.54
N PHE A 331 -21.45 -9.49 -20.44
CA PHE A 331 -21.63 -8.60 -21.58
C PHE A 331 -20.31 -8.46 -22.39
N HIS A 332 -19.15 -8.40 -21.75
CA HIS A 332 -17.85 -8.43 -22.43
C HIS A 332 -17.55 -9.76 -23.14
N VAL A 333 -18.08 -10.89 -22.65
CA VAL A 333 -17.95 -12.21 -23.31
C VAL A 333 -18.90 -12.33 -24.52
N LEU A 334 -20.10 -11.74 -24.45
CA LEU A 334 -21.08 -11.73 -25.54
C LEU A 334 -20.68 -10.75 -26.66
N LYS A 335 -20.30 -9.52 -26.32
CA LYS A 335 -20.00 -8.45 -27.27
C LYS A 335 -18.86 -8.84 -28.23
N GLU A 336 -19.16 -8.97 -29.53
CA GLU A 336 -18.19 -9.31 -30.59
C GLU A 336 -17.40 -8.10 -31.14
#